data_AF-A0A1B6G291-F1
#
_entry.id   AF-A0A1B6G291-F1
#
_cell.length_a   1.000
_cell.length_b   1.000
_cell.length_c   1.000
_cell.angle_alpha   90.00
_cell.angle_beta   90.00
_cell.angle_gamma   90.00
#
_symmetry.space_group_name_H-M   'P 1'
#
loop_
_entity.id
_entity.type
_entity.pdbx_description
1 polymer ?
#
loop_
_entity_poly.entity_id
_entity_poly.type
_entity_poly.pdbx_seq_one_letter_code
_entity_poly.pdbx_strand_id
1 'polypeptide(L)'
;GDFVVKDPLRYSGNSSLDFDFTFEELMDKGLPNKELYIRWLQLATFLPVIRYSYLPSEYKDDDQVLELAKVLTALRQKMVNPLLKKYAQEALDSGTPLIRPLWMLDPGDSACHLVKDEFSVGEELIVAPILRPNTHEREVYLPAGKLPSH
;
A
#
# COMPACT_ATOMS: atom_id res chain seq x y z
N GLY A 1 -48.03 2.84 27.88
CA GLY A 1 -48.14 4.27 28.22
C GLY A 1 -47.19 4.98 27.32
N ASP A 2 -47.63 5.11 26.08
CA ASP A 2 -46.78 5.05 24.91
C ASP A 2 -46.19 6.43 24.64
N PHE A 3 -44.87 6.54 24.72
CA PHE A 3 -44.16 7.75 24.32
C PHE A 3 -44.01 7.73 22.81
N VAL A 4 -44.99 8.35 22.15
CA VAL A 4 -44.93 8.76 20.75
C VAL A 4 -43.83 9.81 20.63
N VAL A 5 -42.66 9.42 20.10
CA VAL A 5 -41.68 10.37 19.61
C VAL A 5 -42.09 10.76 18.19
N LYS A 6 -42.46 12.03 18.04
CA LYS A 6 -42.86 12.66 16.77
C LYS A 6 -41.76 12.56 15.72
N ASP A 7 -42.16 12.13 14.52
CA ASP A 7 -41.47 12.35 13.24
C ASP A 7 -40.87 13.77 13.14
N PRO A 8 -39.58 13.91 12.81
CA PRO A 8 -39.08 15.10 12.16
C PRO A 8 -38.92 14.84 10.66
N LEU A 9 -39.65 15.65 9.87
CA LEU A 9 -39.47 15.93 8.43
C LEU A 9 -40.17 14.99 7.42
N ARG A 10 -41.50 15.10 7.34
CA ARG A 10 -42.21 14.90 6.06
C ARG A 10 -41.92 16.07 5.14
N TYR A 11 -41.01 15.89 4.19
CA TYR A 11 -40.91 16.76 3.02
C TYR A 11 -41.94 16.27 1.99
N SER A 12 -43.06 16.99 1.82
CA SER A 12 -44.00 16.71 0.72
C SER A 12 -43.46 17.36 -0.56
N GLY A 13 -42.61 16.63 -1.27
CA GLY A 13 -42.18 16.95 -2.62
C GLY A 13 -42.49 15.77 -3.54
N ASN A 14 -43.40 15.96 -4.49
CA ASN A 14 -43.64 15.00 -5.57
C ASN A 14 -42.39 14.92 -6.46
N SER A 15 -41.54 13.92 -6.22
CA SER A 15 -40.68 13.36 -7.26
C SER A 15 -40.49 11.88 -6.97
N SER A 16 -41.05 11.05 -7.84
CA SER A 16 -40.90 9.59 -7.86
C SER A 16 -39.46 9.21 -8.24
N LEU A 17 -38.55 9.34 -7.29
CA LEU A 17 -37.22 8.73 -7.29
C LEU A 17 -37.01 8.12 -5.90
N ASP A 18 -37.32 6.83 -5.79
CA ASP A 18 -37.04 6.04 -4.60
C ASP A 18 -35.51 5.91 -4.46
N PHE A 19 -34.89 6.79 -3.67
CA PHE A 19 -33.52 6.62 -3.19
C PHE A 19 -33.55 5.78 -1.90
N ASP A 20 -34.01 4.54 -2.02
CA ASP A 20 -33.87 3.50 -0.99
C ASP A 20 -32.45 2.91 -1.10
N PHE A 21 -31.45 3.70 -0.71
CA PHE A 21 -30.14 3.16 -0.35
C PHE A 21 -30.00 3.27 1.16
N THR A 22 -29.97 2.12 1.82
CA THR A 22 -29.66 2.07 3.24
C THR A 22 -28.22 2.57 3.47
N PHE A 23 -27.98 3.23 4.60
CA PHE A 23 -26.62 3.64 4.97
C PHE A 23 -25.65 2.44 5.00
N GLU A 24 -26.17 1.24 5.27
CA GLU A 24 -25.43 -0.03 5.17
C GLU A 24 -24.98 -0.35 3.74
N GLU A 25 -25.83 -0.16 2.72
CA GLU A 25 -25.44 -0.37 1.31
C GLU A 25 -24.44 0.67 0.78
N LEU A 26 -24.48 1.89 1.31
CA LEU A 26 -23.48 2.92 1.01
C LEU A 26 -22.11 2.62 1.64
N MET A 27 -22.10 1.82 2.71
CA MET A 27 -20.91 1.44 3.46
C MET A 27 -20.38 0.05 3.09
N ASP A 28 -21.17 -0.77 2.40
CA ASP A 28 -20.73 -2.08 1.88
C ASP A 28 -19.86 -1.91 0.62
N LYS A 29 -18.69 -1.30 0.80
CA LYS A 29 -17.58 -1.50 -0.12
C LYS A 29 -16.99 -2.85 0.24
N GLY A 30 -17.51 -3.89 -0.43
CA GLY A 30 -16.94 -5.23 -0.41
C GLY A 30 -15.43 -5.23 -0.65
N LEU A 31 -14.80 -6.40 -0.46
CA LEU A 31 -13.34 -6.52 -0.51
C LEU A 31 -12.77 -5.91 -1.81
N PRO A 32 -11.62 -5.22 -1.72
CA PRO A 32 -10.92 -4.72 -2.90
C PRO A 32 -10.65 -5.84 -3.92
N ASN A 33 -10.50 -5.48 -5.18
CA ASN A 33 -10.08 -6.43 -6.21
C ASN A 33 -8.79 -7.16 -5.77
N LYS A 34 -8.77 -8.48 -5.94
CA LYS A 34 -7.68 -9.35 -5.46
C LYS A 34 -6.32 -8.96 -6.00
N GLU A 35 -6.20 -8.67 -7.30
CA GLU A 35 -4.94 -8.26 -7.92
C GLU A 35 -4.44 -6.96 -7.27
N LEU A 36 -5.32 -5.96 -7.15
CA LEU A 36 -4.98 -4.69 -6.53
C LEU A 36 -4.52 -4.87 -5.07
N TYR A 37 -5.22 -5.69 -4.29
CA TYR A 37 -4.85 -5.97 -2.90
C TYR A 37 -3.49 -6.66 -2.80
N ILE A 38 -3.22 -7.64 -3.66
CA ILE A 38 -1.92 -8.32 -3.75
C ILE A 38 -0.80 -7.34 -4.12
N ARG A 39 -1.01 -6.49 -5.14
CA ARG A 39 -0.02 -5.47 -5.56
C ARG A 39 0.25 -4.46 -4.46
N TRP A 40 -0.80 -4.02 -3.77
CA TRP A 40 -0.67 -3.14 -2.61
C TRP A 40 0.11 -3.82 -1.49
N LEU A 41 -0.16 -5.09 -1.19
CA LEU A 41 0.54 -5.82 -0.14
C LEU A 41 2.04 -6.00 -0.48
N GLN A 42 2.36 -6.34 -1.73
CA GLN A 42 3.73 -6.41 -2.24
C GLN A 42 4.46 -5.07 -2.04
N LEU A 43 3.82 -3.95 -2.36
CA LEU A 43 4.37 -2.61 -2.15
C LEU A 43 4.55 -2.28 -0.66
N ALA A 44 3.47 -2.43 0.12
CA ALA A 44 3.44 -2.06 1.54
C ALA A 44 4.48 -2.83 2.36
N THR A 45 4.81 -4.06 1.95
CA THR A 45 5.86 -4.90 2.55
C THR A 45 7.20 -4.17 2.70
N PHE A 46 7.50 -3.19 1.83
CA PHE A 46 8.74 -2.43 1.84
C PHE A 46 8.63 -1.04 2.49
N LEU A 47 7.43 -0.59 2.83
CA LEU A 47 7.23 0.71 3.49
C LEU A 47 7.55 0.62 5.00
N PRO A 48 7.79 1.76 5.69
CA PRO A 48 8.13 1.75 7.11
C PRO A 48 7.01 1.18 7.99
N VAL A 49 5.76 1.43 7.62
CA VAL A 49 4.57 1.00 8.36
C VAL A 49 3.56 0.38 7.39
N ILE A 50 2.95 -0.73 7.81
CA ILE A 50 1.84 -1.37 7.10
C ILE A 50 0.59 -1.22 7.96
N ARG A 51 -0.48 -0.71 7.36
CA ARG A 51 -1.80 -0.64 8.01
C ARG A 51 -2.80 -1.37 7.14
N TYR A 52 -3.39 -2.42 7.69
CA TYR A 52 -4.45 -3.17 7.04
C TYR A 52 -5.79 -2.47 7.26
N SER A 53 -6.52 -2.24 6.17
CA SER A 53 -7.95 -1.90 6.23
C SER A 53 -8.81 -3.16 6.13
N TYR A 54 -8.31 -4.16 5.41
CA TYR A 54 -8.86 -5.51 5.29
C TYR A 54 -7.72 -6.48 5.57
N LEU A 55 -7.99 -7.56 6.30
CA LEU A 55 -7.00 -8.59 6.59
C LEU A 55 -6.87 -9.56 5.42
N PRO A 56 -5.68 -10.14 5.17
CA PRO A 56 -5.52 -11.18 4.15
C PRO A 56 -6.47 -12.37 4.34
N SER A 57 -6.82 -12.71 5.57
CA SER A 57 -7.74 -13.81 5.92
C SER A 57 -9.21 -13.53 5.59
N GLU A 58 -9.57 -12.30 5.20
CA GLU A 58 -10.94 -11.97 4.79
C GLU A 58 -11.26 -12.48 3.38
N TYR A 59 -10.25 -12.71 2.54
CA TYR A 59 -10.37 -13.33 1.21
C TYR A 59 -10.52 -14.85 1.34
N LYS A 60 -11.68 -15.29 1.84
CA LYS A 60 -11.98 -16.70 2.17
C LYS A 60 -12.10 -17.61 0.95
N ASP A 61 -12.35 -17.03 -0.21
CA ASP A 61 -12.49 -17.72 -1.49
C ASP A 61 -11.13 -18.07 -2.12
N ASP A 62 -10.03 -17.51 -1.61
CA ASP A 62 -8.71 -17.71 -2.20
C ASP A 62 -7.56 -17.65 -1.19
N ASP A 63 -7.07 -18.83 -0.83
CA ASP A 63 -5.93 -19.00 0.07
C ASP A 63 -4.63 -18.36 -0.46
N GLN A 64 -4.52 -18.05 -1.76
CA GLN A 64 -3.33 -17.41 -2.33
C GLN A 64 -3.03 -16.07 -1.67
N VAL A 65 -4.05 -15.30 -1.29
CA VAL A 65 -3.85 -13.99 -0.64
C VAL A 65 -3.21 -14.18 0.73
N LEU A 66 -3.69 -15.15 1.51
CA LEU A 66 -3.17 -15.46 2.82
C LEU A 66 -1.75 -16.05 2.77
N GLU A 67 -1.50 -16.98 1.85
CA GLU A 67 -0.17 -17.59 1.68
C GLU A 67 0.86 -16.56 1.21
N LEU A 68 0.51 -15.70 0.25
CA LEU A 68 1.39 -14.61 -0.16
C LEU A 68 1.67 -13.64 0.99
N ALA A 69 0.65 -13.31 1.81
CA ALA A 69 0.84 -12.46 2.97
C ALA A 69 1.82 -13.05 3.99
N LYS A 70 1.80 -14.37 4.21
CA LYS A 70 2.77 -15.07 5.06
C LYS A 70 4.19 -14.97 4.50
N VAL A 71 4.36 -15.21 3.20
CA VAL A 71 5.67 -15.11 2.52
C VAL A 71 6.22 -13.68 2.62
N LEU A 72 5.41 -12.67 2.33
CA LEU A 72 5.79 -11.27 2.41
C LEU A 72 6.10 -10.83 3.84
N THR A 73 5.36 -11.35 4.83
CA THR A 73 5.65 -11.10 6.25
C THR A 73 7.01 -11.66 6.65
N ALA A 74 7.33 -12.89 6.25
CA ALA A 74 8.63 -13.50 6.51
C ALA A 74 9.76 -12.72 5.82
N LEU A 75 9.56 -12.31 4.56
CA LEU A 75 10.50 -11.48 3.81
C LEU A 75 10.75 -10.14 4.51
N ARG A 76 9.69 -9.46 4.95
CA ARG A 76 9.79 -8.20 5.69
C ARG A 76 10.57 -8.36 6.99
N GLN A 77 10.26 -9.40 7.76
CA GLN A 77 10.96 -9.68 9.02
C GLN A 77 12.45 -9.94 8.81
N LYS A 78 12.80 -10.68 7.76
CA LYS A 78 14.18 -11.08 7.47
C LYS A 78 15.02 -9.97 6.83
N MET A 79 14.44 -9.18 5.92
CA MET A 79 15.20 -8.23 5.10
C MET A 79 14.86 -6.77 5.39
N VAL A 80 13.57 -6.41 5.38
CA VAL A 80 13.16 -5.00 5.44
C VAL A 80 13.28 -4.42 6.85
N ASN A 81 12.80 -5.12 7.87
CA ASN A 81 12.83 -4.64 9.26
C ASN A 81 14.27 -4.38 9.76
N PRO A 82 15.27 -5.22 9.48
CA PRO A 82 16.66 -4.92 9.79
C PRO A 82 17.17 -3.63 9.13
N LEU A 83 16.84 -3.40 7.84
CA LEU A 83 17.22 -2.17 7.14
C LEU A 83 16.55 -0.94 7.77
N LEU A 84 15.23 -0.99 8.00
CA LEU A 84 14.51 0.11 8.66
C LEU A 84 15.10 0.43 10.03
N LYS A 85 15.49 -0.59 10.81
CA LYS A 85 16.14 -0.41 12.12
C LYS A 85 17.54 0.18 11.96
N LYS A 86 18.33 -0.28 10.98
CA LYS A 86 19.68 0.24 10.70
C LYS A 86 19.66 1.76 10.45
N TYR A 87 18.69 2.23 9.69
CA TYR A 87 18.57 3.64 9.30
C TYR A 87 17.68 4.50 10.23
N ALA A 88 17.07 3.90 11.25
CA ALA A 88 16.17 4.61 12.16
C ALA A 88 16.83 5.79 12.89
N GLN A 89 18.06 5.58 13.40
CA GLN A 89 18.77 6.61 14.14
C GLN A 89 19.19 7.78 13.22
N GLU A 90 19.70 7.46 12.03
CA GLU A 90 20.05 8.47 11.01
C GLU A 90 18.83 9.32 10.65
N ALA A 91 17.66 8.69 10.47
CA ALA A 91 16.43 9.39 10.15
C ALA A 91 15.98 10.35 11.25
N LEU A 92 16.18 9.98 12.52
CA LEU A 92 15.86 10.83 13.67
C LEU A 92 16.83 12.00 13.82
N ASP A 93 18.13 11.76 13.59
CA ASP A 93 19.17 12.74 13.87
C ASP A 93 19.34 13.76 12.72
N SER A 94 19.25 13.30 11.48
CA SER A 94 19.55 14.11 10.28
C SER A 94 18.32 14.45 9.43
N GLY A 95 17.19 13.79 9.67
CA GLY A 95 16.00 13.90 8.83
C GLY A 95 16.09 13.15 7.50
N THR A 96 17.16 12.38 7.25
CA THR A 96 17.24 11.53 6.06
C THR A 96 16.13 10.47 6.07
N PRO A 97 15.29 10.37 5.04
CA PRO A 97 14.16 9.44 5.08
C PRO A 97 14.63 7.98 5.00
N LEU A 98 13.87 7.08 5.66
CA LEU A 98 14.09 5.63 5.60
C LEU A 98 13.85 5.05 4.20
N ILE A 99 12.85 5.63 3.51
CA ILE A 99 12.54 5.34 2.11
C ILE A 99 13.08 6.50 1.28
N ARG A 100 14.01 6.21 0.39
CA ARG A 100 14.76 7.23 -0.35
C ARG A 100 14.39 7.17 -1.83
N PRO A 101 14.18 8.31 -2.50
CA PRO A 101 14.13 8.33 -3.97
C PRO A 101 15.51 8.00 -4.53
N LEU A 102 15.57 7.47 -5.76
CA LEU A 102 16.84 6.97 -6.32
C LEU A 102 17.92 8.05 -6.50
N TRP A 103 17.55 9.30 -6.72
CA TRP A 103 18.52 10.41 -6.80
C TRP A 103 19.28 10.65 -5.50
N MET A 104 18.82 10.14 -4.35
CA MET A 104 19.61 10.15 -3.12
C MET A 104 20.71 9.07 -3.13
N LEU A 105 20.53 7.98 -3.88
CA LEU A 105 21.56 6.97 -4.04
C LEU A 105 22.65 7.46 -4.99
N ASP A 106 22.29 8.10 -6.09
CA ASP A 106 23.27 8.71 -7.00
C ASP A 106 22.78 10.09 -7.49
N PRO A 107 23.15 11.18 -6.78
CA PRO A 107 22.76 12.53 -7.17
C PRO A 107 23.38 12.98 -8.49
N GLY A 108 24.50 12.36 -8.91
CA GLY A 108 25.22 12.73 -10.12
C GLY A 108 24.61 12.16 -11.40
N ASP A 109 23.84 11.07 -11.29
CA ASP A 109 23.13 10.49 -12.43
C ASP A 109 21.79 11.20 -12.65
N SER A 110 21.71 11.97 -13.74
CA SER A 110 20.48 12.64 -14.18
C SER A 110 19.27 11.70 -14.36
N ALA A 111 19.50 10.42 -14.67
CA ALA A 111 18.43 9.45 -14.84
C ALA A 111 17.71 9.16 -13.52
N CYS A 112 18.45 9.11 -12.39
CA CYS A 112 17.86 8.92 -11.07
C CYS A 112 16.83 10.01 -10.70
N HIS A 113 16.99 11.23 -11.22
CA HIS A 113 16.05 12.34 -10.98
C HIS A 113 14.73 12.19 -11.74
N LEU A 114 14.70 11.35 -12.78
CA LEU A 114 13.52 11.12 -13.60
C LEU A 114 12.67 9.94 -13.09
N VAL A 115 13.23 9.08 -12.25
CA VAL A 115 12.53 7.91 -11.69
C VAL A 115 11.55 8.35 -10.62
N LYS A 116 10.28 7.89 -10.75
CA LYS A 116 9.17 8.31 -9.86
C LYS A 116 8.45 7.15 -9.20
N ASP A 117 8.60 5.95 -9.74
CA ASP A 117 7.88 4.74 -9.36
C ASP A 117 8.83 3.66 -8.79
N GLU A 118 10.04 4.07 -8.39
CA GLU A 118 11.01 3.22 -7.70
C GLU A 118 11.60 3.99 -6.51
N PHE A 119 11.96 3.26 -5.47
CA PHE A 119 12.55 3.82 -4.26
C PHE A 119 13.52 2.82 -3.65
N SER A 120 14.35 3.28 -2.73
CA SER A 120 15.20 2.41 -1.93
C SER A 120 14.79 2.39 -0.47
N VAL A 121 15.05 1.26 0.20
CA VAL A 121 15.04 1.13 1.65
C VAL A 121 16.50 1.14 2.09
N GLY A 122 16.95 2.27 2.63
CA GLY A 122 18.38 2.48 2.84
C GLY A 122 19.15 2.56 1.52
N GLU A 123 20.33 1.95 1.48
CA GLU A 123 21.22 1.92 0.29
C GLU A 123 21.29 0.54 -0.36
N GLU A 124 20.72 -0.49 0.28
CA GLU A 124 20.94 -1.90 -0.06
C GLU A 124 19.80 -2.51 -0.87
N LEU A 125 18.60 -1.92 -0.81
CA LEU A 125 17.41 -2.51 -1.40
C LEU A 125 16.68 -1.48 -2.26
N ILE A 126 16.63 -1.71 -3.57
CA ILE A 126 15.76 -0.99 -4.50
C ILE A 126 14.45 -1.77 -4.66
N VAL A 127 13.33 -1.04 -4.66
CA VAL A 127 11.98 -1.56 -4.76
C VAL A 127 11.30 -0.87 -5.94
N ALA A 128 10.79 -1.71 -6.84
CA ALA A 128 10.23 -1.33 -8.14
C ALA A 128 8.86 -2.02 -8.32
N PRO A 129 7.79 -1.49 -7.68
CA PRO A 129 6.47 -2.12 -7.69
C PRO A 129 5.80 -2.09 -9.08
N ILE A 130 5.00 -3.12 -9.38
CA ILE A 130 4.06 -3.08 -10.51
C ILE A 130 2.81 -2.31 -10.07
N LEU A 131 2.52 -1.21 -10.75
CA LEU A 131 1.45 -0.26 -10.39
C LEU A 131 0.26 -0.27 -11.37
N ARG A 132 0.31 -1.10 -12.41
CA ARG A 132 -0.73 -1.17 -13.46
C ARG A 132 -1.44 -2.53 -13.41
N PRO A 133 -2.77 -2.56 -13.63
CA PRO A 133 -3.53 -3.81 -13.67
C PRO A 133 -3.11 -4.66 -14.87
N ASN A 134 -3.25 -5.99 -14.76
CA ASN A 134 -2.91 -6.96 -15.80
C ASN A 134 -1.47 -6.85 -16.32
N THR A 135 -0.57 -6.33 -15.48
CA THR A 135 0.84 -6.14 -15.83
C THR A 135 1.67 -7.14 -15.01
N HIS A 136 2.58 -7.85 -15.67
CA HIS A 136 3.38 -8.91 -15.05
C HIS A 136 4.88 -8.62 -15.07
N GLU A 137 5.29 -7.60 -15.81
CA GLU A 137 6.67 -7.15 -15.96
C GLU A 137 6.73 -5.62 -16.02
N ARG A 138 7.87 -5.05 -15.65
CA ARG A 138 8.15 -3.63 -15.85
C ARG A 138 9.65 -3.46 -16.09
N GLU A 139 10.00 -2.39 -16.80
CA GLU A 139 11.38 -1.93 -16.86
C GLU A 139 11.79 -1.38 -15.48
N VAL A 140 13.03 -1.64 -15.07
CA VAL A 140 13.58 -1.19 -13.79
C VAL A 140 14.84 -0.40 -14.08
N TYR A 141 14.96 0.77 -13.47
CA TYR A 141 16.20 1.53 -13.53
C TYR A 141 17.13 1.14 -12.37
N LEU A 142 18.38 0.80 -12.70
CA LEU A 142 19.39 0.42 -11.71
C LEU A 142 20.56 1.42 -11.80
N PRO A 143 20.81 2.23 -10.75
CA PRO A 143 21.98 3.10 -10.68
C PRO A 143 23.27 2.27 -10.82
N ALA A 144 24.26 2.80 -11.53
CA ALA A 144 25.51 2.08 -11.79
C ALA A 144 26.24 1.72 -10.47
N GLY A 145 26.36 0.41 -10.20
CA GLY A 145 27.34 -0.12 -9.24
C GLY A 145 26.99 -0.10 -7.74
N LYS A 146 25.74 0.18 -7.33
CA LYS A 146 25.40 0.29 -5.89
C LYS A 146 24.60 -0.85 -5.26
N LEU A 147 24.07 -1.80 -6.04
CA LEU A 147 23.46 -2.99 -5.47
C LEU A 147 24.51 -4.11 -5.42
N PRO A 148 24.81 -4.69 -4.24
CA PRO A 148 25.56 -5.94 -4.21
C PRO A 148 24.73 -6.99 -4.97
N SER A 149 25.35 -7.62 -5.97
CA SER A 149 24.79 -8.79 -6.64
C SER A 149 24.52 -9.86 -5.58
N HIS A 150 23.24 -10.14 -5.32
CA HIS A 150 22.80 -11.27 -4.52
C HIS A 150 22.61 -12.51 -5.39
#